data_AF-A0A1G7M609-F1
#
_entry.id   AF-A0A1G7M609-F1
#
_cell.length_a   1.000
_cell.length_b   1.000
_cell.length_c   1.000
_cell.angle_alpha   90.00
_cell.angle_beta   90.00
_cell.angle_gamma   90.00
#
_symmetry.space_group_name_H-M   'P 1'
#
loop_
_entity.id
_entity.type
_entity.pdbx_description
1 polymer ?
#
loop_
_entity_poly.entity_id
_entity_poly.type
_entity_poly.pdbx_seq_one_letter_code
_entity_poly.pdbx_strand_id
1 'polypeptide(L)'
;MTSRRVLLFDPAAQPSSWNQRIGASDFAVHYSSFPDGYVGAPYCDVLASAAEAEAYAQNYVTEHPQVRCRVYDAHGLVGAPLFEVAGKSYKGESNLSQFRRWGGSVLFVVGSILFSIDVFQDYRLLWPSTIGSRLAIPGALLLVTEGLVVLTARHNAKKKAAATS
;
A
#
# COMPACT_ATOMS: atom_id res chain seq x y z
N MET A 1 -28.89 0.46 -10.22
CA MET A 1 -27.46 0.46 -10.59
C MET A 1 -27.09 -0.96 -10.94
N THR A 2 -26.66 -1.22 -12.18
CA THR A 2 -26.30 -2.57 -12.64
C THR A 2 -24.78 -2.65 -12.70
N SER A 3 -24.16 -3.37 -11.76
CA SER A 3 -22.71 -3.58 -11.73
C SER A 3 -22.36 -4.92 -12.38
N ARG A 4 -21.32 -4.95 -13.23
CA ARG A 4 -20.79 -6.19 -13.82
C ARG A 4 -19.55 -6.65 -13.05
N ARG A 5 -19.61 -7.84 -12.47
CA ARG A 5 -18.45 -8.44 -11.79
C ARG A 5 -17.43 -8.98 -12.80
N VAL A 6 -16.16 -8.64 -12.61
CA VAL A 6 -15.04 -9.10 -13.44
C VAL A 6 -13.91 -9.57 -12.54
N LEU A 7 -13.36 -10.76 -12.80
CA LEU A 7 -12.18 -11.25 -12.07
C LEU A 7 -10.98 -10.35 -12.37
N LEU A 8 -10.14 -10.07 -11.36
CA LEU A 8 -8.92 -9.28 -11.58
C LEU A 8 -7.99 -9.98 -12.58
N PHE A 9 -7.93 -11.30 -12.49
CA PHE A 9 -7.22 -12.16 -13.42
C PHE A 9 -8.08 -13.37 -13.76
N ASP A 10 -8.22 -13.64 -15.05
CA ASP A 10 -8.95 -14.78 -15.56
C ASP A 10 -8.13 -15.47 -16.66
N PRO A 11 -7.58 -16.67 -16.39
CA PRO A 11 -6.74 -17.36 -17.37
C PRO A 11 -7.54 -17.87 -18.58
N ALA A 12 -8.88 -17.97 -18.48
CA ALA A 12 -9.73 -18.42 -19.57
C ALA A 12 -10.17 -17.28 -20.49
N ALA A 13 -10.02 -16.02 -20.07
CA ALA A 13 -10.38 -14.86 -20.88
C ALA A 13 -9.19 -14.33 -21.69
N GLN A 14 -9.45 -13.81 -22.88
CA GLN A 14 -8.50 -12.99 -23.64
C GLN A 14 -9.10 -11.59 -23.85
N PRO A 15 -8.47 -10.53 -23.33
CA PRO A 15 -7.29 -10.52 -22.47
C PRO A 15 -7.55 -11.03 -21.04
N SER A 16 -6.54 -11.55 -20.36
CA SER A 16 -6.69 -12.16 -19.02
C SER A 16 -6.82 -11.15 -17.89
N SER A 17 -6.31 -9.93 -18.09
CA SER A 17 -6.33 -8.85 -17.10
C SER A 17 -7.64 -8.08 -17.14
N TRP A 18 -8.21 -7.76 -15.98
CA TRP A 18 -9.50 -7.05 -15.88
C TRP A 18 -9.53 -5.70 -16.61
N ASN A 19 -8.45 -4.91 -16.51
CA ASN A 19 -8.39 -3.55 -17.04
C ASN A 19 -8.46 -3.52 -18.57
N GLN A 20 -8.01 -4.59 -19.22
CA GLN A 20 -8.11 -4.75 -20.67
C GLN A 20 -9.48 -5.33 -21.11
N ARG A 21 -10.32 -5.78 -20.16
CA ARG A 21 -11.65 -6.36 -20.38
C ARG A 21 -12.80 -5.41 -20.05
N ILE A 22 -12.50 -4.17 -19.69
CA ILE A 22 -13.49 -3.11 -19.47
C ILE A 22 -13.38 -2.08 -20.58
N GLY A 23 -14.50 -1.40 -20.87
CA GLY A 23 -14.53 -0.31 -21.85
C GLY A 23 -13.73 0.91 -21.37
N ALA A 24 -13.30 1.77 -22.30
CA ALA A 24 -12.57 2.99 -21.95
C ALA A 24 -13.37 3.97 -21.08
N SER A 25 -14.70 3.91 -21.14
CA SER A 25 -15.62 4.68 -20.31
C SER A 25 -16.07 3.96 -19.04
N ASP A 26 -15.62 2.72 -18.82
CA ASP A 26 -16.02 1.93 -17.67
C ASP A 26 -15.08 2.21 -16.48
N PHE A 27 -15.62 2.04 -15.28
CA PHE A 27 -14.92 2.26 -14.02
C PHE A 27 -15.02 1.01 -13.15
N ALA A 28 -13.89 0.55 -12.63
CA ALA A 28 -13.80 -0.61 -11.76
C ALA A 28 -13.65 -0.21 -10.30
N VAL A 29 -14.53 -0.76 -9.45
CA VAL A 29 -14.49 -0.63 -8.00
C VAL A 29 -13.74 -1.83 -7.43
N HIS A 30 -12.62 -1.55 -6.78
CA HIS A 30 -11.79 -2.51 -6.07
C HIS A 30 -11.99 -2.43 -4.57
N TYR A 31 -12.00 -3.58 -3.91
CA TYR A 31 -12.18 -3.71 -2.46
C TYR A 31 -10.84 -4.00 -1.78
N SER A 32 -10.61 -3.43 -0.60
CA SER A 32 -9.44 -3.79 0.23
C SER A 32 -9.51 -5.22 0.76
N SER A 33 -10.71 -5.74 0.93
CA SER A 33 -11.00 -7.09 1.41
C SER A 33 -12.32 -7.53 0.80
N PHE A 34 -12.37 -8.78 0.37
CA PHE A 34 -13.59 -9.39 -0.14
C PHE A 34 -14.54 -9.73 1.01
N PRO A 35 -15.86 -9.78 0.77
CA PRO A 35 -16.83 -10.17 1.80
C PRO A 35 -16.46 -11.52 2.41
N ASP A 36 -16.72 -11.66 3.71
CA ASP A 36 -16.50 -12.91 4.44
C ASP A 36 -17.26 -14.07 3.76
N GLY A 37 -16.57 -15.18 3.54
CA GLY A 37 -17.11 -16.35 2.85
C GLY A 37 -16.92 -16.36 1.32
N TYR A 38 -16.31 -15.33 0.73
CA TYR A 38 -15.91 -15.38 -0.67
C TYR A 38 -14.65 -16.23 -0.85
N VAL A 39 -14.83 -17.48 -1.30
CA VAL A 39 -13.73 -18.43 -1.60
C VAL A 39 -13.25 -18.29 -3.06
N GLY A 40 -13.70 -17.25 -3.78
CA GLY A 40 -13.39 -17.04 -5.19
C GLY A 40 -12.09 -16.27 -5.44
N ALA A 41 -11.70 -16.20 -6.71
CA ALA A 41 -10.57 -15.39 -7.16
C ALA A 41 -10.90 -13.89 -7.01
N PRO A 42 -9.90 -13.03 -6.73
CA PRO A 42 -10.10 -11.59 -6.61
C PRO A 42 -10.88 -11.00 -7.78
N TYR A 43 -11.81 -10.09 -7.50
CA TYR A 43 -12.63 -9.44 -8.52
C TYR A 43 -12.75 -7.93 -8.29
N CYS A 44 -13.27 -7.23 -9.31
CA CYS A 44 -13.75 -5.87 -9.22
C CYS A 44 -15.19 -5.82 -9.78
N ASP A 45 -15.97 -4.85 -9.33
CA ASP A 45 -17.27 -4.57 -9.93
C ASP A 45 -17.15 -3.36 -10.85
N VAL A 46 -17.64 -3.50 -12.08
CA VAL A 46 -17.48 -2.55 -13.17
C VAL A 46 -18.79 -1.81 -13.40
N LEU A 47 -18.72 -0.49 -13.49
CA LEU A 47 -19.84 0.42 -13.72
C LEU A 47 -19.58 1.31 -14.93
N ALA A 48 -20.65 1.78 -15.57
CA ALA A 48 -20.59 2.49 -16.84
C ALA A 48 -20.23 3.98 -16.70
N SER A 49 -20.20 4.53 -15.48
CA SER A 49 -19.86 5.92 -15.23
C SER A 49 -19.15 6.13 -13.89
N ALA A 50 -18.33 7.19 -13.83
CA ALA A 50 -17.59 7.55 -12.62
C ALA A 50 -18.52 7.88 -11.46
N ALA A 51 -19.61 8.62 -11.73
CA ALA A 51 -20.59 9.00 -10.71
C ALA A 51 -21.32 7.78 -10.13
N GLU A 52 -21.67 6.79 -10.96
CA GLU A 52 -22.25 5.54 -10.47
C GLU A 52 -21.23 4.73 -9.67
N ALA A 53 -19.98 4.64 -10.12
CA ALA A 53 -18.92 3.94 -9.40
C ALA A 53 -18.65 4.56 -8.03
N GLU A 54 -18.65 5.89 -7.94
CA GLU A 54 -18.51 6.62 -6.69
C GLU A 54 -19.68 6.34 -5.74
N ALA A 55 -20.92 6.51 -6.21
CA ALA A 55 -22.12 6.25 -5.40
C ALA A 55 -22.18 4.78 -4.94
N TYR A 56 -21.82 3.85 -5.82
CA TYR A 56 -21.72 2.43 -5.50
C TYR A 56 -20.67 2.18 -4.41
N ALA A 57 -19.47 2.74 -4.56
CA ALA A 57 -18.40 2.60 -3.57
C ALA A 57 -18.79 3.17 -2.20
N GLN A 58 -19.46 4.33 -2.17
CA GLN A 58 -19.96 4.96 -0.93
C GLN A 58 -21.02 4.11 -0.23
N ASN A 59 -21.97 3.55 -0.99
CA ASN A 59 -22.98 2.64 -0.45
C ASN A 59 -22.32 1.37 0.10
N TYR A 60 -21.37 0.80 -0.64
CA TYR A 60 -20.67 -0.42 -0.25
C TYR A 60 -19.91 -0.27 1.06
N VAL A 61 -19.16 0.82 1.25
CA VAL A 61 -18.44 1.06 2.52
C VAL A 61 -19.38 1.44 3.67
N THR A 62 -20.61 1.88 3.37
CA THR A 62 -21.63 2.12 4.40
C THR A 62 -22.18 0.79 4.92
N GLU A 63 -22.40 -0.18 4.03
CA GLU A 63 -22.84 -1.54 4.37
C GLU A 63 -21.70 -2.39 4.98
N HIS A 64 -20.46 -2.16 4.53
CA HIS A 64 -19.27 -2.87 4.96
C HIS A 64 -18.22 -1.89 5.51
N PRO A 65 -18.42 -1.34 6.73
CA PRO A 65 -17.61 -0.27 7.29
C PRO A 65 -16.13 -0.64 7.52
N GLN A 66 -15.79 -1.93 7.48
CA GLN A 66 -14.43 -2.46 7.59
C GLN A 66 -13.66 -2.47 6.26
N VAL A 67 -14.29 -2.11 5.14
CA VAL A 67 -13.71 -2.16 3.79
C VAL A 67 -13.37 -0.76 3.29
N ARG A 68 -12.35 -0.68 2.43
CA ARG A 68 -12.07 0.49 1.59
C ARG A 68 -12.30 0.14 0.14
N CYS A 69 -13.01 1.00 -0.57
CA CYS A 69 -13.22 0.92 -2.01
C CYS A 69 -12.31 1.91 -2.75
N ARG A 70 -11.75 1.47 -3.88
CA ARG A 70 -10.95 2.31 -4.79
C ARG A 70 -11.50 2.19 -6.20
N VAL A 71 -11.72 3.32 -6.86
CA VAL A 71 -12.24 3.38 -8.22
C VAL A 71 -11.09 3.63 -9.18
N TYR A 72 -11.00 2.82 -10.22
CA TYR A 72 -10.02 2.93 -11.30
C TYR A 72 -10.71 2.93 -12.65
N ASP A 73 -10.04 3.49 -13.66
CA ASP A 73 -10.46 3.42 -15.06
C ASP A 73 -9.79 2.23 -15.78
N ALA A 74 -9.94 2.18 -17.11
CA ALA A 74 -9.32 1.18 -17.97
C ALA A 74 -7.78 1.20 -17.99
N HIS A 75 -7.13 2.28 -17.52
CA HIS A 75 -5.67 2.30 -17.35
C HIS A 75 -5.22 1.41 -16.17
N GLY A 76 -6.16 0.97 -15.34
CA GLY A 76 -5.93 0.01 -14.29
C GLY A 76 -5.17 0.61 -13.10
N LEU A 77 -4.28 -0.20 -12.51
CA LEU A 77 -3.53 0.18 -11.30
C LEU A 77 -2.30 1.06 -11.60
N VAL A 78 -2.17 1.61 -12.82
CA VAL A 78 -1.03 2.43 -13.26
C VAL A 78 -1.21 3.88 -12.78
N GLY A 79 -1.47 4.11 -11.49
CA GLY A 79 -1.78 5.44 -11.00
C GLY A 79 -2.36 5.48 -9.60
N ALA A 80 -2.70 6.70 -9.15
CA ALA A 80 -3.58 6.87 -8.00
C ALA A 80 -5.01 6.49 -8.44
N PRO A 81 -5.83 5.95 -7.52
CA PRO A 81 -7.25 5.76 -7.81
C PRO A 81 -7.90 7.11 -8.15
N LEU A 82 -8.90 7.08 -9.04
CA LEU A 82 -9.71 8.26 -9.35
C LEU A 82 -10.51 8.72 -8.14
N PHE A 83 -10.98 7.75 -7.36
CA PHE A 83 -11.71 7.98 -6.12
C PHE A 83 -11.38 6.88 -5.12
N GLU A 84 -11.22 7.25 -3.86
CA GLU A 84 -10.98 6.33 -2.75
C GLU A 84 -11.91 6.69 -1.61
N VAL A 85 -12.66 5.71 -1.12
CA VAL A 85 -13.51 5.86 0.06
C VAL A 85 -13.25 4.72 1.03
N ALA A 86 -13.02 5.07 2.29
CA ALA A 86 -12.83 4.12 3.37
C ALA A 86 -14.06 4.10 4.27
N GLY A 87 -14.50 2.91 4.66
CA GLY A 87 -15.51 2.76 5.69
C GLY A 87 -15.01 3.26 7.04
N LYS A 88 -15.93 3.66 7.92
CA LYS A 88 -15.60 4.27 9.23
C LYS A 88 -14.78 3.37 10.15
N SER A 89 -14.85 2.05 9.96
CA SER A 89 -14.15 1.04 10.74
C SER A 89 -12.92 0.47 10.02
N TYR A 90 -12.57 1.00 8.85
CA TYR A 90 -11.39 0.57 8.09
C TYR A 90 -10.12 0.98 8.83
N LYS A 91 -9.32 -0.01 9.24
CA LYS A 91 -8.08 0.20 10.03
C LYS A 91 -6.81 0.40 9.18
N GLY A 92 -6.95 0.52 7.86
CA GLY A 92 -5.80 0.56 6.94
C GLY A 92 -5.32 -0.82 6.50
N GLU A 93 -4.45 -0.85 5.49
CA GLU A 93 -3.63 -2.02 5.18
C GLU A 93 -2.68 -2.27 6.35
N SER A 94 -2.47 -3.54 6.72
CA SER A 94 -1.74 -3.93 7.92
C SER A 94 -0.44 -3.14 8.11
N ASN A 95 -0.25 -2.64 9.34
CA ASN A 95 0.81 -1.73 9.78
C ASN A 95 2.27 -2.23 9.58
N LEU A 96 2.52 -3.27 8.79
CA LEU A 96 3.87 -3.74 8.46
C LEU A 96 4.76 -2.62 7.88
N SER A 97 4.18 -1.73 7.08
CA SER A 97 4.86 -0.53 6.57
C SER A 97 5.26 0.43 7.71
N GLN A 98 4.33 0.73 8.62
CA GLN A 98 4.58 1.63 9.75
C GLN A 98 5.50 1.01 10.82
N PHE A 99 5.37 -0.29 11.09
CA PHE A 99 6.25 -1.03 11.99
C PHE A 99 7.68 -1.08 11.44
N ARG A 100 7.87 -1.26 10.13
CA ARG A 100 9.20 -1.18 9.51
C ARG A 100 9.82 0.21 9.68
N ARG A 101 8.99 1.25 9.54
CA ARG A 101 9.37 2.66 9.65
C ARG A 101 9.77 3.10 11.06
N TRP A 102 9.01 2.69 12.06
CA TRP A 102 9.32 2.98 13.46
C TRP A 102 10.37 2.02 14.04
N GLY A 103 10.28 0.73 13.72
CA GLY A 103 11.19 -0.30 14.20
C GLY A 103 12.63 -0.08 13.77
N GLY A 104 12.86 0.27 12.49
CA GLY A 104 14.20 0.60 11.99
C GLY A 104 14.82 1.82 12.68
N SER A 105 14.02 2.87 12.90
CA SER A 105 14.46 4.09 13.60
C SER A 105 14.82 3.81 15.06
N VAL A 106 13.98 3.04 15.78
CA VAL A 106 14.23 2.68 17.19
C VAL A 106 15.48 1.82 17.31
N LEU A 107 15.65 0.80 16.46
CA LEU A 107 16.84 -0.07 16.44
C LEU A 107 18.12 0.74 16.19
N PHE A 108 18.10 1.67 15.24
CA PHE A 108 19.24 2.51 14.92
C PHE A 108 19.59 3.49 16.05
N VAL A 109 18.60 4.18 16.63
CA VAL A 109 18.81 5.13 17.73
C VAL A 109 19.32 4.42 18.98
N VAL A 110 18.71 3.31 19.37
CA VAL A 110 19.16 2.52 20.52
C VAL A 110 20.56 1.97 20.30
N GLY A 111 20.85 1.43 19.11
CA GLY A 111 22.20 0.95 18.75
C GLY A 111 23.25 2.07 18.79
N SER A 112 22.91 3.26 18.30
CA SER A 112 23.82 4.42 18.28
C SER A 112 24.10 4.97 19.69
N ILE A 113 23.09 4.99 20.57
CA ILE A 113 23.25 5.40 21.97
C ILE A 113 24.16 4.41 22.71
N LEU A 114 23.92 3.11 22.56
CA LEU A 114 24.75 2.06 23.19
C LEU A 114 26.21 2.13 22.71
N PHE A 115 26.43 2.36 21.42
CA PHE A 115 27.78 2.57 20.87
C PHE A 115 28.43 3.84 21.42
N SER A 116 27.68 4.94 21.55
CA SER A 116 28.22 6.19 22.09
C SER A 116 28.62 6.06 23.56
N ILE A 117 27.80 5.39 24.38
CA ILE A 117 28.11 5.11 25.79
C ILE A 117 29.42 4.32 25.92
N ASP A 118 29.66 3.36 25.04
CA ASP A 118 30.88 2.55 25.02
C ASP A 118 32.13 3.39 24.71
N VAL A 119 32.03 4.30 23.73
CA VAL A 119 33.09 5.25 23.38
C VAL A 119 33.41 6.19 24.55
N PHE A 120 32.39 6.68 25.26
CA PHE A 120 32.58 7.56 26.43
C PHE A 120 33.13 6.84 27.66
N GLN A 121 33.14 5.51 27.69
CA GLN A 121 33.70 4.72 28.79
C GLN A 121 35.03 4.03 28.44
N ASP A 122 35.72 4.51 27.41
CA ASP A 122 37.01 3.98 26.94
C ASP A 122 36.97 2.46 26.68
N TYR A 123 35.87 1.94 26.12
CA TYR A 123 35.70 0.51 25.81
C TYR A 123 35.83 -0.43 27.01
N ARG A 124 35.69 0.07 28.25
CA ARG A 124 35.79 -0.74 29.46
C ARG A 124 34.72 -1.83 29.56
N LEU A 125 33.60 -1.65 28.87
CA LEU A 125 32.53 -2.62 28.76
C LEU A 125 32.57 -3.24 27.36
N LEU A 126 33.07 -4.47 27.21
CA LEU A 126 33.13 -5.11 25.88
C LEU A 126 31.74 -5.50 25.33
N TRP A 127 30.73 -5.62 26.19
CA TRP A 127 29.41 -6.13 25.84
C TRP A 127 28.44 -5.12 25.18
N PRO A 128 28.42 -3.80 25.51
CA PRO A 128 27.58 -2.82 24.83
C PRO A 128 28.04 -2.58 23.39
N SER A 129 29.34 -2.66 23.11
CA SER A 129 29.89 -2.53 21.74
C SER A 129 29.41 -3.66 20.82
N THR A 130 29.36 -4.89 21.34
CA THR A 130 28.94 -6.07 20.59
C THR A 130 27.43 -6.11 20.37
N ILE A 131 26.63 -5.70 21.35
CA ILE A 131 25.17 -5.58 21.19
C ILE A 131 24.83 -4.38 20.29
N GLY A 132 25.47 -3.23 20.51
CA GLY A 132 25.27 -2.01 19.75
C GLY A 132 25.56 -2.19 18.27
N SER A 133 26.71 -2.76 17.91
CA SER A 133 27.06 -3.05 16.50
C SER A 133 26.09 -4.03 15.83
N ARG A 134 25.65 -5.08 16.56
CA ARG A 134 24.68 -6.06 16.04
C ARG A 134 23.26 -5.51 15.86
N LEU A 135 22.88 -4.47 16.58
CA LEU A 135 21.59 -3.79 16.41
C LEU A 135 21.68 -2.63 15.41
N ALA A 136 22.79 -1.90 15.38
CA ALA A 136 22.98 -0.73 14.53
C ALA A 136 23.09 -1.10 13.04
N ILE A 137 23.77 -2.19 12.68
CA ILE A 137 23.91 -2.65 11.29
C ILE A 137 22.54 -2.97 10.65
N PRO A 138 21.70 -3.87 11.22
CA PRO A 138 20.38 -4.13 10.66
C PRO A 138 19.45 -2.91 10.73
N GLY A 139 19.55 -2.07 11.78
CA GLY A 139 18.82 -0.81 11.86
C GLY A 139 19.16 0.17 10.71
N ALA A 140 20.44 0.34 10.41
CA ALA A 140 20.91 1.17 9.31
C ALA A 140 20.46 0.62 7.95
N LEU A 141 20.53 -0.70 7.72
CA LEU A 141 20.04 -1.33 6.49
C LEU A 141 18.54 -1.09 6.27
N LEU A 142 17.74 -1.20 7.33
CA LEU A 142 16.29 -0.91 7.26
C LEU A 142 16.02 0.56 6.92
N LEU A 143 16.77 1.50 7.51
CA LEU A 143 16.63 2.93 7.21
C LEU A 143 17.05 3.27 5.77
N VAL A 144 18.15 2.69 5.27
CA VAL A 144 18.63 2.93 3.90
C VAL A 144 17.63 2.39 2.88
N THR A 145 17.15 1.16 3.08
CA THR A 145 16.15 0.54 2.18
C THR A 145 14.87 1.35 2.15
N GLU A 146 14.39 1.85 3.29
CA GLU A 146 13.22 2.72 3.34
C GLU A 146 13.46 4.09 2.71
N GLY A 147 14.61 4.71 2.96
CA GLY A 147 15.00 5.97 2.32
C GLY A 147 15.00 5.86 0.79
N LEU A 148 15.53 4.76 0.26
CA LEU A 148 15.50 4.47 -1.18
C LEU A 148 14.08 4.29 -1.72
N VAL A 149 13.20 3.59 -0.98
CA VAL A 149 11.79 3.42 -1.39
C VAL A 149 11.06 4.77 -1.41
N VAL A 150 11.26 5.63 -0.42
CA VAL A 150 10.64 6.96 -0.37
C VAL A 150 11.17 7.87 -1.47
N LEU A 151 12.48 7.86 -1.73
CA LEU A 151 13.10 8.65 -2.79
C LEU A 151 12.63 8.21 -4.18
N THR A 152 12.55 6.90 -4.44
CA THR A 152 12.04 6.38 -5.71
C THR A 152 10.56 6.71 -5.91
N ALA A 153 9.74 6.58 -4.86
CA ALA A 153 8.33 7.00 -4.90
C ALA A 153 8.18 8.51 -5.22
N ARG A 154 8.98 9.37 -4.58
CA ARG A 154 8.99 10.82 -4.85
C ARG A 154 9.47 11.16 -6.26
N HIS A 155 10.51 10.49 -6.73
CA HIS A 155 11.05 10.72 -8.07
C HIS A 155 10.03 10.31 -9.15
N ASN A 156 9.34 9.19 -8.95
CA ASN A 156 8.28 8.73 -9.85
C ASN A 156 7.06 9.68 -9.82
N ALA A 157 6.70 10.21 -8.66
CA ALA A 157 5.63 11.21 -8.55
C ALA A 157 5.98 12.51 -9.31
N LYS A 158 7.23 13.00 -9.21
CA LYS A 158 7.70 14.17 -9.97
C LYS A 158 7.70 13.94 -11.48
N LYS A 159 8.16 12.77 -11.94
CA LYS A 159 8.13 12.41 -13.36
C LYS A 159 6.70 12.39 -13.91
N LYS A 160 5.73 11.86 -13.14
CA LYS A 160 4.32 11.87 -13.53
C LYS A 160 3.77 13.30 -13.63
N ALA A 161 4.04 14.15 -12.63
CA ALA A 161 3.59 15.55 -12.66
C ALA A 161 4.13 16.36 -13.84
N ALA A 162 5.35 16.06 -14.30
CA ALA A 162 5.96 16.70 -15.47
C ALA A 162 5.49 16.13 -16.82
N ALA A 163 4.86 14.96 -16.83
CA ALA A 163 4.31 14.34 -18.06
C ALA A 163 2.86 14.75 -18.33
N THR A 164 2.17 15.31 -17.32
CA THR A 164 0.79 15.80 -17.42
C THR A 164 0.69 17.32 -17.60
N SER A 165 1.82 18.03 -17.69
CA SER A 165 1.92 19.47 -17.99
C SER A 165 2.34 19.70 -19.43
#